data_AF-A0A2V9B2C6-F1
#
_entry.id   AF-A0A2V9B2C6-F1
#
_cell.length_a   1.000
_cell.length_b   1.000
_cell.length_c   1.000
_cell.angle_alpha   90.00
_cell.angle_beta   90.00
_cell.angle_gamma   90.00
#
_symmetry.space_group_name_H-M   'P 1'
#
loop_
_entity.id
_entity.type
_entity.pdbx_description
1 polymer ?
#
loop_
_entity_poly.entity_id
_entity_poly.type
_entity_poly.pdbx_seq_one_letter_code
_entity_poly.pdbx_strand_id
1 'polypeptide(L)'
;MKLGGIAAAAEIASLALSGCGGASVGTSTGSPIPPACAKLSDIDHVIILIQENRSFDHYFGSYRGVRGFSDQSAAFQQPDPANTAAPPLAKLLPFHLDTSITNAACTHDITHDWVPQHLSWNNGAMDGFVTSRLPINPNDAVLTMGYYTRADIPFYYAVADAFTICDNYFCSVLGPTDPNRLYTMAASIDPAGQNGGPVLQTIIANRSAFNGRLTYTTMPEQLQTRGISWKVYSSPDENVL
;
A
#
# COMPACT_ATOMS: atom_id res chain seq x y z
N MET A 1 28.68 12.73 -67.40
CA MET A 1 27.87 13.85 -67.92
C MET A 1 26.78 14.13 -66.90
N LYS A 2 26.89 15.28 -66.19
CA LYS A 2 25.97 15.87 -65.17
C LYS A 2 25.60 14.94 -63.98
N LEU A 3 26.33 14.91 -62.86
CA LEU A 3 26.40 15.88 -61.73
C LEU A 3 25.04 16.34 -61.19
N GLY A 4 24.75 15.92 -59.96
CA GLY A 4 23.67 16.39 -59.11
C GLY A 4 23.84 15.79 -57.71
N GLY A 5 24.69 16.41 -56.89
CA GLY A 5 24.92 16.01 -55.51
C GLY A 5 23.95 16.70 -54.55
N ILE A 6 23.67 16.05 -53.43
CA ILE A 6 23.23 16.70 -52.20
C ILE A 6 23.97 16.00 -51.05
N ALA A 7 24.77 16.77 -50.33
CA ALA A 7 25.43 16.39 -49.09
C ALA A 7 24.42 16.49 -47.93
N ALA A 8 24.49 15.56 -46.99
CA ALA A 8 23.98 15.76 -45.65
C ALA A 8 24.95 15.13 -44.64
N ALA A 9 25.52 16.00 -43.81
CA ALA A 9 26.52 15.71 -42.80
C ALA A 9 25.91 15.00 -41.59
N ALA A 10 26.72 14.16 -40.94
CA ALA A 10 26.42 13.58 -39.65
C ALA A 10 26.61 14.62 -38.54
N GLU A 11 25.59 14.81 -37.70
CA GLU A 11 25.72 15.59 -36.46
C GLU A 11 25.78 14.65 -35.26
N ILE A 12 26.86 14.79 -34.50
CA ILE A 12 27.11 14.18 -33.20
C ILE A 12 26.38 15.06 -32.16
N ALA A 13 25.35 14.52 -31.50
CA ALA A 13 24.69 15.22 -30.40
C ALA A 13 25.54 15.08 -29.12
N SER A 14 26.25 16.15 -28.78
CA SER A 14 26.94 16.34 -27.50
C SER A 14 25.93 16.61 -26.37
N LEU A 15 26.00 15.81 -25.29
CA LEU A 15 25.32 16.08 -24.02
C LEU A 15 25.94 17.32 -23.36
N ALA A 16 25.21 18.43 -23.36
CA ALA A 16 25.55 19.60 -22.55
C ALA A 16 24.90 19.46 -21.16
N LEU A 17 25.71 19.53 -20.10
CA LEU A 17 25.22 19.75 -18.74
C LEU A 17 24.68 21.18 -18.65
N SER A 18 23.37 21.33 -18.45
CA SER A 18 22.74 22.62 -18.20
C SER A 18 22.89 23.01 -16.74
N GLY A 19 23.63 24.10 -16.49
CA GLY A 19 23.80 24.73 -15.19
C GLY A 19 22.58 25.55 -14.74
N CYS A 20 22.58 25.89 -13.45
CA CYS A 20 21.53 26.65 -12.78
C CYS A 20 21.49 28.12 -13.25
N GLY A 21 20.31 28.59 -13.67
CA GLY A 21 20.01 30.03 -13.76
C GLY A 21 18.76 30.38 -14.57
N GLY A 22 17.75 30.97 -13.90
CA GLY A 22 16.90 32.03 -14.47
C GLY A 22 15.51 31.71 -15.07
N ALA A 23 14.48 31.81 -14.22
CA ALA A 23 13.11 32.36 -14.40
C ALA A 23 12.19 32.02 -15.63
N SER A 24 11.15 31.23 -15.29
CA SER A 24 9.69 31.36 -15.54
C SER A 24 9.09 31.77 -16.90
N VAL A 25 8.34 30.82 -17.50
CA VAL A 25 7.07 31.06 -18.20
C VAL A 25 6.05 30.04 -17.67
N GLY A 26 4.88 30.53 -17.23
CA GLY A 26 3.86 29.73 -16.56
C GLY A 26 2.94 28.95 -17.51
N THR A 27 2.59 27.71 -17.14
CA THR A 27 1.25 27.28 -16.65
C THR A 27 1.24 25.76 -16.56
N SER A 28 1.49 25.23 -15.36
CA SER A 28 0.84 24.02 -14.84
C SER A 28 1.05 24.03 -13.32
N THR A 29 0.03 23.68 -12.56
CA THR A 29 0.13 23.37 -11.12
C THR A 29 0.83 22.01 -10.97
N GLY A 30 2.04 21.89 -11.53
CA GLY A 30 2.92 20.76 -11.31
C GLY A 30 3.63 20.93 -9.98
N SER A 31 3.71 19.85 -9.22
CA SER A 31 4.53 19.75 -8.00
C SER A 31 5.91 20.39 -8.27
N PRO A 32 6.42 21.29 -7.39
CA PRO A 32 7.75 21.85 -7.57
C PRO A 32 8.75 20.69 -7.64
N ILE A 33 9.52 20.64 -8.74
CA ILE A 33 10.63 19.69 -8.88
C ILE A 33 11.54 19.91 -7.66
N PRO A 34 11.73 18.91 -6.77
CA PRO A 34 12.64 19.07 -5.65
C PRO A 34 14.02 19.44 -6.20
N PRO A 35 14.70 20.46 -5.65
CA PRO A 35 16.05 20.79 -6.09
C PRO A 35 16.90 19.52 -6.04
N ALA A 36 17.78 19.35 -7.04
CA ALA A 36 18.59 18.14 -7.25
C ALA A 36 19.53 17.76 -6.07
N CYS A 37 19.47 18.49 -4.95
CA CYS A 37 20.22 18.29 -3.72
C CYS A 37 19.37 18.54 -2.46
N ALA A 38 18.12 18.07 -2.43
CA ALA A 38 17.33 18.08 -1.20
C ALA A 38 18.02 17.23 -0.11
N LYS A 39 18.05 17.76 1.12
CA LYS A 39 18.61 17.12 2.31
C LYS A 39 17.49 16.72 3.26
N LEU A 40 17.75 15.74 4.13
CA LEU A 40 16.80 15.39 5.19
C LEU A 40 16.48 16.59 6.11
N SER A 41 17.44 17.51 6.27
CA SER A 41 17.26 18.76 7.01
C SER A 41 16.29 19.74 6.37
N ASP A 42 15.86 19.51 5.12
CA ASP A 42 14.90 20.36 4.42
C ASP A 42 13.45 19.95 4.73
N ILE A 43 13.23 18.91 5.55
CA ILE A 43 11.91 18.41 5.96
C ILE A 43 11.57 18.97 7.34
N ASP A 44 10.67 19.94 7.38
CA ASP A 44 10.13 20.50 8.64
C ASP A 44 8.97 19.68 9.21
N HIS A 45 8.21 18.99 8.34
CA HIS A 45 6.98 18.30 8.71
C HIS A 45 6.90 16.92 8.07
N VAL A 46 6.62 15.92 8.90
CA VAL A 46 6.28 14.57 8.47
C VAL A 46 4.81 14.32 8.78
N ILE A 47 4.01 14.09 7.74
CA ILE A 47 2.59 13.75 7.86
C ILE A 47 2.45 12.28 7.48
N ILE A 48 1.95 11.47 8.41
CA ILE A 48 1.70 10.04 8.19
C ILE A 48 0.20 9.86 8.03
N LEU A 49 -0.26 9.65 6.79
CA LEU A 49 -1.64 9.28 6.50
C LEU A 49 -1.79 7.76 6.55
N ILE A 50 -2.45 7.27 7.61
CA ILE A 50 -2.67 5.84 7.81
C ILE A 50 -4.07 5.49 7.29
N GLN A 51 -4.12 4.65 6.26
CA GLN A 51 -5.36 4.12 5.69
C GLN A 51 -5.69 2.73 6.25
N GLU A 52 -6.87 2.21 5.94
CA GLU A 52 -7.39 0.93 6.44
C GLU A 52 -7.62 -0.09 5.32
N ASN A 53 -7.42 -1.36 5.69
CA ASN A 53 -7.88 -2.61 5.04
C ASN A 53 -7.71 -2.77 3.52
N ARG A 54 -6.56 -2.36 2.96
CA ARG A 54 -6.25 -2.57 1.53
C ARG A 54 -4.83 -3.09 1.33
N SER A 55 -4.68 -4.19 0.59
CA SER A 55 -3.37 -4.72 0.19
C SER A 55 -2.79 -3.92 -0.97
N PHE A 56 -1.48 -4.05 -1.19
CA PHE A 56 -0.82 -3.39 -2.32
C PHE A 56 -1.41 -3.83 -3.65
N ASP A 57 -1.53 -5.14 -3.90
CA ASP A 57 -2.06 -5.68 -5.16
C ASP A 57 -3.51 -5.27 -5.44
N HIS A 58 -4.30 -5.07 -4.38
CA HIS A 58 -5.69 -4.63 -4.51
C HIS A 58 -5.82 -3.20 -5.06
N TYR A 59 -4.90 -2.28 -4.72
CA TYR A 59 -4.89 -0.92 -5.29
C TYR A 59 -3.99 -0.79 -6.51
N PHE A 60 -2.78 -1.34 -6.43
CA PHE A 60 -1.68 -1.03 -7.33
C PHE A 60 -1.12 -2.26 -8.03
N GLY A 61 -1.69 -3.46 -7.87
CA GLY A 61 -1.21 -4.65 -8.58
C GLY A 61 -1.25 -4.51 -10.11
N SER A 62 -2.12 -3.64 -10.64
CA SER A 62 -2.20 -3.30 -12.07
C SER A 62 -1.45 -2.00 -12.45
N TYR A 63 -0.77 -1.36 -11.50
CA TYR A 63 0.00 -0.13 -11.75
C TYR A 63 1.26 -0.44 -12.58
N ARG A 64 1.64 0.46 -13.50
CA ARG A 64 2.79 0.25 -14.37
C ARG A 64 4.12 0.27 -13.59
N GLY A 65 4.98 -0.72 -13.82
CA GLY A 65 6.35 -0.73 -13.30
C GLY A 65 6.51 -1.19 -11.85
N VAL A 66 5.43 -1.60 -11.18
CA VAL A 66 5.50 -2.28 -9.88
C VAL A 66 5.60 -3.79 -10.08
N ARG A 67 6.09 -4.50 -9.07
CA ARG A 67 5.90 -5.95 -8.98
C ARG A 67 4.43 -6.23 -8.69
N GLY A 68 3.75 -6.89 -9.63
CA GLY A 68 2.29 -6.99 -9.63
C GLY A 68 1.77 -7.93 -10.71
N PHE A 69 0.56 -7.71 -11.21
CA PHE A 69 -0.13 -8.63 -12.12
C PHE A 69 0.50 -8.76 -13.52
N SER A 70 1.48 -7.91 -13.87
CA SER A 70 2.29 -8.11 -15.06
C SER A 70 3.37 -9.20 -14.88
N ASP A 71 3.68 -9.57 -13.64
CA ASP A 71 4.64 -10.62 -13.31
C ASP A 71 3.95 -12.00 -13.34
N GLN A 72 4.69 -13.01 -13.78
CA GLN A 72 4.24 -14.39 -13.69
C GLN A 72 4.46 -14.91 -12.26
N SER A 73 3.38 -15.04 -11.49
CA SER A 73 3.42 -15.61 -10.15
C SER A 73 2.36 -16.68 -9.95
N ALA A 74 2.75 -17.82 -9.37
CA ALA A 74 1.81 -18.85 -8.95
C ALA A 74 0.87 -18.36 -7.83
N ALA A 75 1.27 -17.33 -7.07
CA ALA A 75 0.44 -16.71 -6.05
C ALA A 75 -0.80 -16.01 -6.64
N PHE A 76 -0.81 -15.70 -7.94
CA PHE A 76 -2.00 -15.18 -8.62
C PHE A 76 -2.95 -16.30 -9.09
N GLN A 77 -2.69 -17.57 -8.74
CA GLN A 77 -3.54 -18.71 -9.10
C GLN A 77 -4.01 -19.45 -7.85
N GLN A 78 -4.95 -18.83 -7.13
CA GLN A 78 -5.44 -19.37 -5.86
C GLN A 78 -6.30 -20.61 -6.10
N PRO A 79 -6.18 -21.67 -5.28
CA PRO A 79 -7.11 -22.80 -5.31
C PRO A 79 -8.55 -22.34 -5.05
N ASP A 80 -9.44 -22.70 -5.96
CA ASP A 80 -10.89 -22.49 -5.82
C ASP A 80 -11.63 -23.71 -6.40
N PRO A 81 -11.93 -24.72 -5.58
CA PRO A 81 -12.62 -25.93 -6.02
C PRO A 81 -14.02 -25.69 -6.61
N ALA A 82 -14.63 -24.53 -6.34
CA ALA A 82 -15.95 -24.20 -6.86
C ALA A 82 -15.90 -23.78 -8.35
N ASN A 83 -14.75 -23.32 -8.84
CA ASN A 83 -14.59 -22.95 -10.24
C ASN A 83 -14.51 -24.20 -11.15
N THR A 84 -15.66 -24.56 -11.70
CA THR A 84 -15.82 -25.67 -12.66
C THR A 84 -16.08 -25.21 -14.09
N ALA A 85 -16.12 -23.90 -14.33
CA ALA A 85 -16.60 -23.32 -15.58
C ALA A 85 -15.57 -22.44 -16.32
N ALA A 86 -14.66 -21.78 -15.60
CA ALA A 86 -13.70 -20.85 -16.18
C ALA A 86 -12.27 -21.43 -16.09
N PRO A 87 -11.55 -21.63 -17.21
CA PRO A 87 -10.15 -22.03 -17.14
C PRO A 87 -9.27 -20.90 -16.53
N PRO A 88 -8.24 -21.22 -15.74
CA PRO A 88 -7.91 -22.56 -15.26
C PRO A 88 -8.95 -23.09 -14.25
N LEU A 89 -9.42 -24.32 -14.49
CA LEU A 89 -10.39 -24.97 -13.60
C LEU A 89 -9.79 -25.16 -12.20
N ALA A 90 -10.64 -25.17 -11.18
CA ALA A 90 -10.29 -25.27 -9.77
C ALA A 90 -9.36 -24.15 -9.25
N LYS A 91 -9.31 -23.02 -9.96
CA LYS A 91 -8.46 -21.87 -9.64
C LYS A 91 -9.23 -20.55 -9.76
N LEU A 92 -8.88 -19.57 -8.94
CA LEU A 92 -9.34 -18.20 -9.06
C LEU A 92 -8.14 -17.29 -9.35
N LEU A 93 -8.25 -16.51 -10.43
CA LEU A 93 -7.29 -15.49 -10.82
C LEU A 93 -7.73 -14.12 -10.27
N PRO A 94 -6.80 -13.16 -10.09
CA PRO A 94 -7.16 -11.77 -9.84
C PRO A 94 -8.15 -11.26 -10.89
N PHE A 95 -9.18 -10.53 -10.45
CA PHE A 95 -10.18 -9.94 -11.33
C PHE A 95 -10.45 -8.47 -10.99
N HIS A 96 -10.81 -7.71 -12.03
CA HIS A 96 -11.06 -6.28 -11.90
C HIS A 96 -12.43 -6.02 -11.25
N LEU A 97 -12.41 -5.24 -10.18
CA LEU A 97 -13.59 -4.68 -9.52
C LEU A 97 -14.04 -3.40 -10.25
N ASP A 98 -14.79 -3.56 -11.34
CA ASP A 98 -15.24 -2.44 -12.17
C ASP A 98 -16.36 -1.64 -11.50
N THR A 99 -16.01 -0.44 -11.03
CA THR A 99 -16.92 0.50 -10.35
C THR A 99 -17.92 1.19 -11.28
N SER A 100 -17.77 1.10 -12.59
CA SER A 100 -18.69 1.73 -13.56
C SER A 100 -19.94 0.88 -13.82
N ILE A 101 -19.87 -0.44 -13.59
CA ILE A 101 -20.94 -1.39 -13.88
C ILE A 101 -21.36 -2.21 -12.66
N THR A 102 -20.61 -2.16 -11.55
CA THR A 102 -20.94 -2.85 -10.30
C THR A 102 -20.84 -1.91 -9.10
N ASN A 103 -21.42 -2.31 -7.95
CA ASN A 103 -21.24 -1.60 -6.69
C ASN A 103 -19.86 -1.87 -6.04
N ALA A 104 -18.82 -2.01 -6.88
CA ALA A 104 -17.47 -2.33 -6.44
C ALA A 104 -16.87 -1.28 -5.50
N ALA A 105 -17.37 -0.04 -5.48
CA ALA A 105 -16.91 0.96 -4.51
C ALA A 105 -17.26 0.59 -3.04
N CYS A 106 -18.28 -0.25 -2.84
CA CYS A 106 -18.79 -0.66 -1.53
C CYS A 106 -18.61 -2.17 -1.35
N THR A 107 -17.37 -2.65 -1.44
CA THR A 107 -17.06 -4.05 -1.13
C THR A 107 -17.23 -4.34 0.36
N HIS A 108 -17.44 -5.61 0.70
CA HIS A 108 -17.30 -6.05 2.09
C HIS A 108 -15.87 -5.84 2.60
N ASP A 109 -15.76 -5.71 3.92
CA ASP A 109 -14.51 -5.82 4.64
C ASP A 109 -14.19 -7.32 4.85
N ILE A 110 -13.18 -7.79 4.13
CA ILE A 110 -12.74 -9.18 4.23
C ILE A 110 -11.98 -9.36 5.53
N THR A 111 -12.23 -10.47 6.23
CA THR A 111 -11.47 -10.77 7.44
C THR A 111 -9.96 -10.65 7.22
N HIS A 112 -9.37 -9.86 8.09
CA HIS A 112 -7.96 -9.58 8.21
C HIS A 112 -7.52 -9.96 9.63
N ASP A 113 -8.20 -10.92 10.24
CA ASP A 113 -7.81 -11.47 11.53
C ASP A 113 -6.52 -12.28 11.43
N TRP A 114 -5.87 -12.47 12.58
CA TRP A 114 -4.61 -13.20 12.70
C TRP A 114 -4.65 -14.57 12.00
N VAL A 115 -5.63 -15.41 12.32
CA VAL A 115 -5.67 -16.80 11.84
C VAL A 115 -5.86 -16.89 10.33
N PRO A 116 -6.89 -16.27 9.71
CA PRO A 116 -7.05 -16.32 8.27
C PRO A 116 -5.84 -15.75 7.53
N GLN A 117 -5.23 -14.65 7.99
CA GLN A 117 -4.04 -14.09 7.31
C GLN A 117 -2.85 -15.06 7.28
N HIS A 118 -2.57 -15.77 8.37
CA HIS A 118 -1.49 -16.76 8.41
C HIS A 118 -1.79 -17.98 7.53
N LEU A 119 -3.06 -18.39 7.44
CA LEU A 119 -3.49 -19.43 6.51
C LEU A 119 -3.35 -18.99 5.05
N SER A 120 -3.58 -17.71 4.72
CA SER A 120 -3.33 -17.18 3.38
C SER A 120 -1.86 -17.18 3.01
N TRP A 121 -1.01 -16.77 3.96
CA TRP A 121 0.43 -16.77 3.80
C TRP A 121 0.99 -18.19 3.59
N ASN A 122 0.40 -19.19 4.26
CA ASN A 122 0.71 -20.61 4.13
C ASN A 122 2.23 -20.91 4.12
N ASN A 123 2.94 -20.47 5.16
CA ASN A 123 4.40 -20.65 5.29
C ASN A 123 5.21 -20.10 4.10
N GLY A 124 4.70 -19.05 3.45
CA GLY A 124 5.33 -18.42 2.30
C GLY A 124 4.92 -18.98 0.94
N ALA A 125 4.05 -20.00 0.89
CA ALA A 125 3.51 -20.52 -0.37
C ALA A 125 2.54 -19.54 -1.06
N MET A 126 1.89 -18.65 -0.29
CA MET A 126 1.01 -17.58 -0.79
C MET A 126 -0.17 -18.10 -1.64
N ASP A 127 -0.66 -19.31 -1.36
CA ASP A 127 -1.71 -20.01 -2.10
C ASP A 127 -2.97 -20.29 -1.25
N GLY A 128 -3.10 -19.62 -0.09
CA GLY A 128 -4.19 -19.83 0.85
C GLY A 128 -5.26 -18.73 0.86
N PHE A 129 -5.18 -17.69 0.04
CA PHE A 129 -6.04 -16.50 0.15
C PHE A 129 -7.53 -16.84 0.02
N VAL A 130 -7.91 -17.60 -1.00
CA VAL A 130 -9.32 -18.01 -1.19
C VAL A 130 -9.71 -19.07 -0.15
N THR A 131 -8.91 -20.14 -0.04
CA THR A 131 -9.26 -21.31 0.78
C THR A 131 -9.40 -21.01 2.27
N SER A 132 -8.60 -20.08 2.79
CA SER A 132 -8.69 -19.65 4.20
C SER A 132 -9.95 -18.84 4.53
N ARG A 133 -10.62 -18.27 3.53
CA ARG A 133 -11.88 -17.50 3.71
C ARG A 133 -13.12 -18.31 3.37
N LEU A 134 -13.02 -19.37 2.56
CA LEU A 134 -14.17 -20.22 2.20
C LEU A 134 -14.99 -20.70 3.41
N PRO A 135 -14.39 -21.16 4.54
CA PRO A 135 -15.15 -21.58 5.72
C PRO A 135 -15.85 -20.45 6.48
N ILE A 136 -15.48 -19.19 6.20
CA ILE A 136 -15.97 -17.99 6.89
C ILE A 136 -17.10 -17.37 6.07
N ASN A 137 -16.80 -17.01 4.82
CA ASN A 137 -17.75 -16.46 3.87
C ASN A 137 -17.28 -16.72 2.43
N PRO A 138 -18.00 -17.52 1.63
CA PRO A 138 -17.64 -17.79 0.24
C PRO A 138 -17.57 -16.55 -0.65
N ASN A 139 -18.41 -15.54 -0.42
CA ASN A 139 -18.39 -14.31 -1.21
C ASN A 139 -17.11 -13.51 -0.93
N ASP A 140 -16.71 -13.41 0.34
CA ASP A 140 -15.49 -12.71 0.73
C ASP A 140 -14.24 -13.49 0.26
N ALA A 141 -14.33 -14.82 0.19
CA ALA A 141 -13.28 -15.67 -0.36
C ALA A 141 -13.01 -15.39 -1.84
N VAL A 142 -14.04 -15.12 -2.65
CA VAL A 142 -13.83 -14.67 -4.04
C VAL A 142 -13.32 -13.24 -4.07
N LEU A 143 -13.93 -12.35 -3.27
CA LEU A 143 -13.60 -10.93 -3.22
C LEU A 143 -12.12 -10.66 -2.87
N THR A 144 -11.45 -11.59 -2.16
CA THR A 144 -10.00 -11.45 -1.84
C THR A 144 -9.11 -11.36 -3.07
N MET A 145 -9.59 -11.79 -4.24
CA MET A 145 -8.88 -11.73 -5.52
C MET A 145 -9.29 -10.51 -6.37
N GLY A 146 -10.22 -9.69 -5.89
CA GLY A 146 -10.61 -8.46 -6.55
C GLY A 146 -9.52 -7.39 -6.46
N TYR A 147 -9.30 -6.64 -7.54
CA TYR A 147 -8.40 -5.48 -7.57
C TYR A 147 -9.02 -4.30 -8.31
N TYR A 148 -8.54 -3.10 -8.00
CA TYR A 148 -8.90 -1.88 -8.72
C TYR A 148 -7.87 -1.50 -9.76
N THR A 149 -8.36 -0.76 -10.76
CA THR A 149 -7.54 -0.09 -11.75
C THR A 149 -7.54 1.42 -11.52
N ARG A 150 -6.76 2.13 -12.33
CA ARG A 150 -6.77 3.61 -12.38
C ARG A 150 -8.17 4.20 -12.53
N ALA A 151 -9.06 3.56 -13.26
CA ALA A 151 -10.40 4.08 -13.52
C ALA A 151 -11.27 4.11 -12.25
N ASP A 152 -11.05 3.16 -11.34
CA ASP A 152 -11.83 3.01 -10.11
C ASP A 152 -11.32 3.90 -8.97
N ILE A 153 -9.99 4.08 -8.90
CA ILE A 153 -9.32 4.86 -7.86
C ILE A 153 -8.35 5.91 -8.43
N PRO A 154 -8.84 6.86 -9.25
CA PRO A 154 -8.00 7.79 -10.00
C PRO A 154 -7.14 8.69 -9.11
N PHE A 155 -7.64 9.05 -7.92
CA PHE A 155 -6.88 9.85 -6.95
C PHE A 155 -5.59 9.13 -6.51
N TYR A 156 -5.69 7.86 -6.08
CA TYR A 156 -4.54 7.10 -5.59
C TYR A 156 -3.50 6.86 -6.70
N TYR A 157 -3.96 6.61 -7.93
CA TYR A 157 -3.07 6.49 -9.08
C TYR A 157 -2.38 7.82 -9.43
N ALA A 158 -3.07 8.95 -9.30
CA ALA A 158 -2.46 10.27 -9.52
C ALA A 158 -1.38 10.60 -8.46
N VAL A 159 -1.59 10.22 -7.20
CA VAL A 159 -0.56 10.33 -6.15
C VAL A 159 0.65 9.45 -6.49
N ALA A 160 0.43 8.20 -6.90
CA ALA A 160 1.50 7.30 -7.30
C ALA A 160 2.26 7.76 -8.57
N ASP A 161 1.61 8.50 -9.48
CA ASP A 161 2.29 9.11 -10.64
C ASP A 161 3.19 10.28 -10.24
N ALA A 162 2.76 11.07 -9.24
CA ALA A 162 3.42 12.30 -8.84
C ALA A 162 4.54 12.08 -7.81
N PHE A 163 4.54 10.94 -7.11
CA PHE A 163 5.42 10.66 -5.98
C PHE A 163 5.98 9.23 -6.04
N THR A 164 6.85 8.92 -5.08
CA THR A 164 7.42 7.58 -4.92
C THR A 164 6.37 6.61 -4.37
N ILE A 165 6.26 5.45 -5.02
CA ILE A 165 5.53 4.29 -4.52
C ILE A 165 6.52 3.19 -4.09
N CYS A 166 6.28 2.59 -2.94
CA CYS A 166 7.11 1.49 -2.41
C CYS A 166 6.39 0.16 -2.63
N ASP A 167 6.73 -0.57 -3.68
CA ASP A 167 6.12 -1.86 -4.03
C ASP A 167 6.70 -3.05 -3.23
N ASN A 168 7.65 -2.80 -2.31
CA ASN A 168 8.22 -3.77 -1.36
C ASN A 168 8.03 -3.33 0.10
N TYR A 169 6.89 -2.70 0.40
CA TYR A 169 6.53 -2.24 1.74
C TYR A 169 5.51 -3.19 2.36
N PHE A 170 5.79 -3.70 3.55
CA PHE A 170 4.95 -4.68 4.24
C PHE A 170 4.47 -4.13 5.58
N CYS A 171 3.28 -4.57 5.99
CA CYS A 171 2.85 -4.43 7.38
C CYS A 171 3.88 -5.07 8.33
N SER A 172 4.04 -4.50 9.52
CA SER A 172 5.02 -5.00 10.50
C SER A 172 4.67 -6.38 11.04
N VAL A 173 3.38 -6.73 11.06
CA VAL A 173 2.91 -8.07 11.41
C VAL A 173 1.73 -8.49 10.54
N LEU A 174 1.69 -9.78 10.17
CA LEU A 174 0.53 -10.40 9.52
C LEU A 174 -0.63 -10.46 10.52
N GLY A 175 -1.45 -9.42 10.53
CA GLY A 175 -2.48 -9.27 11.54
C GLY A 175 -3.37 -8.07 11.27
N PRO A 176 -4.39 -7.90 12.11
CA PRO A 176 -5.41 -6.89 11.87
C PRO A 176 -4.90 -5.47 12.21
N THR A 177 -5.83 -4.52 12.28
CA THR A 177 -5.59 -3.09 12.44
C THR A 177 -4.74 -2.73 13.67
N ASP A 178 -5.18 -3.09 14.89
CA ASP A 178 -4.53 -2.59 16.11
C ASP A 178 -3.07 -3.01 16.28
N PRO A 179 -2.67 -4.28 16.03
CA PRO A 179 -1.26 -4.66 16.07
C PRO A 179 -0.38 -3.79 15.16
N ASN A 180 -0.84 -3.48 13.95
CA ASN A 180 -0.08 -2.66 12.99
C ASN A 180 -0.10 -1.16 13.32
N ARG A 181 -1.19 -0.65 13.93
CA ARG A 181 -1.22 0.71 14.49
C ARG A 181 -0.23 0.85 15.64
N LEU A 182 -0.14 -0.15 16.53
CA LEU A 182 0.85 -0.17 17.61
C LEU A 182 2.28 -0.22 17.06
N TYR A 183 2.57 -1.00 16.02
CA TYR A 183 3.86 -0.95 15.34
C TYR A 183 4.16 0.43 14.74
N THR A 184 3.16 1.12 14.18
CA THR A 184 3.35 2.48 13.66
C THR A 184 3.72 3.47 14.77
N MET A 185 3.16 3.28 15.96
CA MET A 185 3.39 4.15 17.10
C MET A 185 4.62 3.78 17.91
N ALA A 186 5.01 2.52 18.01
CA ALA A 186 6.03 2.06 18.96
C ALA A 186 7.11 1.14 18.35
N ALA A 187 7.01 0.84 17.06
CA ALA A 187 7.85 -0.15 16.38
C ALA A 187 7.85 -1.54 17.06
N SER A 188 6.83 -1.83 17.88
CA SER A 188 6.71 -3.07 18.65
C SER A 188 5.26 -3.30 19.05
N ILE A 189 4.92 -4.57 19.23
CA ILE A 189 3.71 -5.01 19.96
C ILE A 189 4.08 -5.72 21.27
N ASP A 190 5.33 -5.65 21.73
CA ASP A 190 5.82 -6.37 22.91
C ASP A 190 5.63 -7.91 22.80
N PRO A 191 6.30 -8.58 21.84
CA PRO A 191 6.16 -10.02 21.63
C PRO A 191 6.63 -10.87 22.83
N ALA A 192 7.44 -10.31 23.72
CA ALA A 192 7.88 -10.97 24.95
C ALA A 192 6.86 -10.86 26.10
N GLY A 193 5.82 -10.03 25.96
CA GLY A 193 4.74 -9.86 26.94
C GLY A 193 5.18 -9.23 28.26
N GLN A 194 6.22 -8.40 28.25
CA GLN A 194 6.77 -7.78 29.46
C GLN A 194 6.12 -6.44 29.80
N ASN A 195 5.38 -5.86 28.85
CA ASN A 195 4.88 -4.49 28.85
C ASN A 195 3.39 -4.44 28.43
N GLY A 196 2.64 -5.49 28.77
CA GLY A 196 1.19 -5.59 28.54
C GLY A 196 0.76 -6.06 27.15
N GLY A 197 1.70 -6.33 26.24
CA GLY A 197 1.44 -7.00 24.97
C GLY A 197 1.56 -8.53 25.06
N PRO A 198 1.53 -9.24 23.91
CA PRO A 198 1.21 -8.71 22.59
C PRO A 198 -0.28 -8.57 22.34
N VAL A 199 -0.65 -7.51 21.60
CA VAL A 199 -1.99 -7.35 21.02
C VAL A 199 -1.96 -7.98 19.63
N LEU A 200 -2.80 -8.98 19.38
CA LEU A 200 -2.84 -9.75 18.12
C LEU A 200 -4.18 -9.61 17.37
N GLN A 201 -5.09 -8.79 17.88
CA GLN A 201 -6.47 -8.66 17.41
C GLN A 201 -6.86 -7.18 17.35
N THR A 202 -7.87 -6.84 16.54
CA THR A 202 -8.54 -5.55 16.64
C THR A 202 -9.46 -5.54 17.86
N ILE A 203 -9.28 -4.56 18.73
CA ILE A 203 -10.04 -4.33 19.95
C ILE A 203 -11.29 -3.53 19.59
N ILE A 204 -12.37 -4.23 19.32
CA ILE A 204 -13.66 -3.66 18.88
C ILE A 204 -14.55 -3.17 20.04
N ALA A 205 -14.21 -3.53 21.28
CA ALA A 205 -14.96 -3.16 22.47
C ALA A 205 -14.01 -2.88 23.64
N ASN A 206 -14.44 -2.03 24.57
CA ASN A 206 -13.72 -1.72 25.81
C ASN A 206 -12.25 -1.30 25.61
N ARG A 207 -11.94 -0.52 24.55
CA ARG A 207 -10.57 -0.03 24.27
C ARG A 207 -9.95 0.68 25.47
N SER A 208 -10.75 1.40 26.25
CA SER A 208 -10.31 2.09 27.47
C SER A 208 -9.72 1.16 28.54
N ALA A 209 -10.03 -0.15 28.50
CA ALA A 209 -9.40 -1.13 29.39
C ALA A 209 -7.90 -1.33 29.12
N PHE A 210 -7.39 -0.88 27.96
CA PHE A 210 -5.97 -0.90 27.63
C PHE A 210 -5.21 0.38 28.05
N ASN A 211 -5.91 1.41 28.52
CA ASN A 211 -5.27 2.65 28.95
C ASN A 211 -4.25 2.38 30.07
N GLY A 212 -2.99 2.72 29.82
CA GLY A 212 -1.87 2.49 30.75
C GLY A 212 -1.43 1.04 30.90
N ARG A 213 -1.98 0.08 30.12
CA ARG A 213 -1.52 -1.32 30.13
C ARG A 213 -0.34 -1.56 29.21
N LEU A 214 -0.30 -0.88 28.06
CA LEU A 214 0.80 -0.98 27.10
C LEU A 214 1.88 0.01 27.54
N THR A 215 2.99 -0.51 28.07
CA THR A 215 4.02 0.31 28.76
C THR A 215 5.33 0.45 27.99
N TYR A 216 5.38 -0.02 26.74
CA TYR A 216 6.54 0.15 25.86
C TYR A 216 6.55 1.55 25.23
N THR A 217 7.75 2.12 25.06
CA THR A 217 7.92 3.50 24.61
C THR A 217 7.47 3.70 23.17
N THR A 218 6.75 4.80 22.94
CA THR A 218 6.19 5.19 21.65
C THR A 218 6.98 6.33 20.99
N MET A 219 6.83 6.47 19.68
CA MET A 219 7.36 7.55 18.85
C MET A 219 6.86 8.92 19.33
N PRO A 220 5.57 9.16 19.65
CA PRO A 220 5.13 10.39 20.28
C PRO A 220 5.85 10.75 21.59
N GLU A 221 6.09 9.78 22.49
CA GLU A 221 6.84 10.03 23.73
C GLU A 221 8.30 10.42 23.47
N GLN A 222 8.92 9.79 22.48
CA GLN A 222 10.28 10.13 22.04
C GLN A 222 10.32 11.54 21.43
N LEU A 223 9.33 11.93 20.64
CA LEU A 223 9.21 13.29 20.08
C LEU A 223 9.00 14.31 21.20
N GLN A 224 8.06 14.05 22.11
CA GLN A 224 7.75 14.90 23.25
C GLN A 224 8.97 15.17 24.14
N THR A 225 9.74 14.12 24.46
CA THR A 225 10.95 14.23 25.30
C THR A 225 12.04 15.08 24.66
N ARG A 226 12.04 15.18 23.32
CA ARG A 226 12.99 16.01 22.55
C ARG A 226 12.44 17.39 22.21
N GLY A 227 11.26 17.75 22.71
CA GLY A 227 10.62 19.04 22.41
C GLY A 227 10.16 19.17 20.95
N ILE A 228 9.99 18.06 20.23
CA ILE A 228 9.48 18.04 18.85
C ILE A 228 7.95 18.00 18.92
N SER A 229 7.30 18.94 18.23
CA SER A 229 5.84 19.00 18.19
C SER A 229 5.26 17.83 17.41
N TRP A 230 4.16 17.27 17.93
CA TRP A 230 3.42 16.19 17.28
C TRP A 230 1.93 16.32 17.59
N LYS A 231 1.10 15.77 16.71
CA LYS A 231 -0.35 15.70 16.86
C LYS A 231 -0.86 14.44 16.19
N VAL A 232 -1.92 13.87 16.76
CA VAL A 232 -2.72 12.82 16.11
C VAL A 232 -4.07 13.44 15.74
N TYR A 233 -4.48 13.22 14.50
CA TYR A 233 -5.79 13.61 13.99
C TYR A 233 -6.54 12.32 13.68
N SER A 234 -7.67 12.11 14.33
CA SER A 234 -8.60 11.01 14.07
C SER A 234 -10.00 11.56 13.83
N SER A 235 -10.89 10.74 13.26
CA SER A 235 -12.31 11.07 13.28
C SER A 235 -12.79 11.18 14.74
N PRO A 236 -13.81 12.01 15.03
CA PRO A 236 -14.35 12.13 16.39
C PRO A 236 -14.84 10.80 16.97
N ASP A 237 -15.11 9.83 16.09
CA ASP A 237 -15.75 8.55 16.36
C ASP A 237 -14.72 7.43 16.60
N GLU A 238 -13.44 7.66 16.25
CA GLU A 238 -12.35 6.69 16.40
C GLU A 238 -11.48 6.97 17.63
N ASN A 239 -11.43 6.01 18.55
CA ASN A 239 -10.45 5.99 19.64
C ASN A 239 -9.18 5.27 19.18
N VAL A 240 -8.13 6.04 18.89
CA VAL A 240 -6.79 5.48 18.66
C VAL A 240 -6.27 4.88 19.98
N LEU A 241 -5.71 3.66 19.93
CA LEU A 241 -5.07 2.99 21.07
C LEU A 241 -3.64 3.50 21.25
#